data_AF-A0A852ZX56-F1
#
_entry.id   AF-A0A852ZX56-F1
#
_cell.length_a   1.000
_cell.length_b   1.000
_cell.length_c   1.000
_cell.angle_alpha   90.00
_cell.angle_beta   90.00
_cell.angle_gamma   90.00
#
_symmetry.space_group_name_H-M   'P 1'
#
loop_
_entity.id
_entity.type
_entity.pdbx_description
1 polymer ?
#
loop_
_entity_poly.entity_id
_entity_poly.type
_entity_poly.pdbx_seq_one_letter_code
_entity_poly.pdbx_strand_id
1 'polypeptide(L)'
;MSTKKDITSTPGGTALGHTPTVEQAAVEPRAVEPSPTAERAEAAAVEPPAGGSQPKTAEPKAAEPTTSDGTHCRDVIDHLYEFLDNEMPQGDYARMRQHIDECSPCLETYGLEQVVKTLVRRSCGCDEVPVDLREKVLRRLETIRRERREQT
;
A
#
# COMPACT_ATOMS: atom_id res chain seq x y z
N MET A 1 -35.27 61.46 45.84
CA MET A 1 -35.67 60.90 47.15
C MET A 1 -36.24 59.53 46.90
N SER A 2 -35.65 58.53 47.57
CA SER A 2 -36.09 57.18 47.91
C SER A 2 -37.41 56.69 47.27
N THR A 3 -37.48 55.51 46.68
CA THR A 3 -37.49 54.27 47.49
C THR A 3 -37.12 53.02 46.70
N LYS A 4 -36.18 52.29 47.31
CA LYS A 4 -35.81 50.89 47.14
C LYS A 4 -36.95 49.98 47.61
N LYS A 5 -37.27 48.90 46.88
CA LYS A 5 -37.88 47.65 47.40
C LYS A 5 -37.40 46.47 46.54
N ASP A 6 -36.41 45.72 47.02
CA ASP A 6 -36.55 44.41 47.71
C ASP A 6 -36.97 43.33 46.70
N ILE A 7 -36.04 42.62 46.03
CA ILE A 7 -35.30 41.43 46.49
C ILE A 7 -36.19 40.44 47.26
N THR A 8 -36.74 39.46 46.55
CA THR A 8 -37.08 38.14 47.11
C THR A 8 -36.66 37.05 46.14
N SER A 9 -35.64 36.31 46.56
CA SER A 9 -35.15 35.06 45.98
C SER A 9 -36.19 33.95 46.10
N THR A 10 -36.28 33.13 45.04
CA THR A 10 -36.80 31.75 45.14
C THR A 10 -35.86 30.84 44.33
N PRO A 11 -35.13 29.91 44.96
CA PRO A 11 -34.46 28.82 44.26
C PRO A 11 -35.32 27.55 44.36
N GLY A 12 -35.76 27.00 43.22
CA GLY A 12 -36.53 25.76 43.22
C GLY A 12 -36.79 25.29 41.80
N GLY A 13 -35.90 24.43 41.29
CA GLY A 13 -36.02 23.90 39.93
C GLY A 13 -35.05 22.75 39.70
N THR A 14 -35.28 21.65 40.41
CA THR A 14 -34.67 20.34 40.15
C THR A 14 -35.04 19.89 38.73
N ALA A 15 -34.10 19.89 37.79
CA ALA A 15 -34.25 19.23 36.50
C ALA A 15 -33.38 17.98 36.49
N LEU A 16 -34.04 16.88 36.80
CA LEU A 16 -33.57 15.51 36.62
C LEU A 16 -33.34 15.23 35.12
N GLY A 17 -32.28 14.46 34.85
CA GLY A 17 -32.27 13.41 33.85
C GLY A 17 -32.47 13.80 32.39
N HIS A 18 -31.36 14.02 31.68
CA HIS A 18 -31.28 13.64 30.27
C HIS A 18 -30.05 12.76 30.11
N THR A 19 -30.27 11.45 30.19
CA THR A 19 -29.36 10.46 29.62
C THR A 19 -29.25 10.73 28.13
N PRO A 20 -28.05 10.85 27.53
CA PRO A 20 -27.94 10.66 26.10
C PRO A 20 -28.27 9.20 25.81
N THR A 21 -29.44 8.94 25.21
CA THR A 21 -29.67 7.70 24.47
C THR A 21 -28.64 7.70 23.36
N VAL A 22 -27.53 6.99 23.59
CA VAL A 22 -26.68 6.55 22.49
C VAL A 22 -27.54 5.53 21.74
N GLU A 23 -28.07 5.96 20.60
CA GLU A 23 -28.74 5.06 19.67
C GLU A 23 -27.63 4.13 19.15
N GLN A 24 -27.53 2.97 19.79
CA GLN A 24 -26.78 1.85 19.26
C GLN A 24 -27.50 1.40 18.00
N ALA A 25 -27.06 1.90 16.85
CA ALA A 25 -27.36 1.29 15.58
C ALA A 25 -26.75 -0.12 15.61
N ALA A 26 -27.59 -1.10 15.93
CA ALA A 26 -27.30 -2.50 15.72
C ALA A 26 -27.09 -2.71 14.23
N VAL A 27 -25.82 -2.80 13.82
CA VAL A 27 -25.46 -3.37 12.52
C VAL A 27 -25.71 -4.86 12.64
N GLU A 28 -26.81 -5.34 12.07
CA GLU A 28 -27.06 -6.77 11.91
C GLU A 28 -25.96 -7.36 11.00
N PRO A 29 -25.25 -8.43 11.42
CA PRO A 29 -24.34 -9.12 10.54
C PRO A 29 -25.17 -9.84 9.47
N ARG A 30 -25.04 -9.42 8.22
CA ARG A 30 -25.62 -10.11 7.07
C ARG A 30 -25.04 -11.53 7.03
N ALA A 31 -25.85 -12.51 7.40
CA ALA A 31 -25.55 -13.92 7.25
C ALA A 31 -25.26 -14.21 5.77
N VAL A 32 -24.02 -14.61 5.47
CA VAL A 32 -23.69 -15.26 4.21
C VAL A 32 -23.87 -16.75 4.47
N GLU A 33 -24.98 -17.28 3.97
CA GLU A 33 -25.30 -18.70 3.98
C GLU A 33 -24.26 -19.47 3.13
N PRO A 34 -23.54 -20.46 3.69
CA PRO A 34 -22.81 -21.42 2.87
C PRO A 34 -23.79 -22.54 2.49
N SER A 35 -23.92 -22.82 1.19
CA SER A 35 -24.57 -24.06 0.75
C SER A 35 -23.75 -24.80 -0.30
N PRO A 36 -23.69 -26.14 -0.22
CA PRO A 36 -22.63 -26.97 -0.78
C PRO A 36 -23.07 -27.64 -2.09
N THR A 37 -22.13 -28.06 -2.92
CA THR A 37 -21.90 -29.49 -3.28
C THR A 37 -20.82 -29.63 -4.36
N ALA A 38 -20.12 -30.76 -4.25
CA ALA A 38 -18.93 -31.20 -4.95
C ALA A 38 -18.92 -31.09 -6.48
N GLU A 39 -17.76 -30.70 -7.03
CA GLU A 39 -17.17 -31.46 -8.13
C GLU A 39 -15.66 -31.62 -7.90
N ARG A 40 -15.24 -32.88 -8.03
CA ARG A 40 -13.90 -33.41 -7.77
C ARG A 40 -13.17 -33.44 -9.11
N ALA A 41 -12.17 -32.58 -9.29
CA ALA A 41 -11.26 -32.61 -10.43
C ALA A 41 -9.80 -32.72 -9.95
N GLU A 42 -9.00 -33.34 -10.81
CA GLU A 42 -7.80 -34.13 -10.54
C GLU A 42 -6.61 -33.45 -9.86
N ALA A 43 -5.86 -34.28 -9.13
CA ALA A 43 -4.49 -34.02 -8.71
C ALA A 43 -3.56 -34.05 -9.93
N ALA A 44 -3.09 -32.89 -10.38
CA ALA A 44 -1.93 -32.79 -11.25
C ALA A 44 -0.68 -32.57 -10.40
N ALA A 45 0.26 -33.51 -10.49
CA ALA A 45 1.59 -33.41 -9.90
C ALA A 45 2.31 -32.16 -10.41
N VAL A 46 2.73 -31.30 -9.49
CA VAL A 46 3.69 -30.23 -9.80
C VAL A 46 5.08 -30.83 -9.64
N GLU A 47 5.69 -31.18 -10.76
CA GLU A 47 7.11 -31.50 -10.86
C GLU A 47 7.94 -30.23 -10.57
N PRO A 48 9.08 -30.34 -9.84
CA PRO A 48 9.99 -29.22 -9.66
C PRO A 48 10.76 -28.93 -10.98
N PRO A 49 10.87 -27.68 -11.44
CA PRO A 49 11.79 -27.38 -12.52
C PRO A 49 13.23 -27.47 -11.99
N ALA A 50 13.90 -28.56 -12.35
CA ALA A 50 15.33 -28.69 -12.28
C ALA A 50 16.01 -27.57 -13.10
N GLY A 51 17.14 -27.08 -12.59
CA GLY A 51 17.93 -26.04 -13.20
C GLY A 51 18.33 -26.36 -14.65
N GLY A 52 18.23 -25.34 -15.49
CA GLY A 52 18.79 -25.32 -16.83
C GLY A 52 19.37 -23.94 -17.10
N SER A 53 20.70 -23.84 -17.07
CA SER A 53 21.44 -22.73 -17.63
C SER A 53 21.11 -22.59 -19.11
N GLN A 54 20.55 -21.45 -19.51
CA GLN A 54 20.67 -20.98 -20.89
C GLN A 54 21.01 -19.47 -20.91
N PRO A 55 22.07 -19.08 -21.63
CA PRO A 55 22.37 -17.69 -21.91
C PRO A 55 21.38 -17.18 -22.96
N LYS A 56 20.65 -16.10 -22.66
CA LYS A 56 19.73 -15.47 -23.61
C LYS A 56 20.50 -14.36 -24.31
N THR A 57 20.87 -14.67 -25.55
CA THR A 57 21.32 -13.72 -26.56
C THR A 57 20.30 -12.60 -26.70
N ALA A 58 20.81 -11.36 -26.71
CA ALA A 58 20.08 -10.19 -27.15
C ALA A 58 19.81 -10.34 -28.65
N GLU A 59 18.53 -10.36 -29.03
CA GLU A 59 18.10 -10.11 -30.41
C GLU A 59 16.99 -9.04 -30.42
N PRO A 60 17.07 -8.06 -31.35
CA PRO A 60 16.18 -6.92 -31.39
C PRO A 60 14.90 -7.29 -32.16
N LYS A 61 13.74 -7.17 -31.51
CA LYS A 61 12.44 -7.40 -32.16
C LYS A 61 11.89 -6.08 -32.69
N ALA A 62 11.75 -6.02 -34.01
CA ALA A 62 11.24 -4.91 -34.79
C ALA A 62 9.92 -4.32 -34.26
N ALA A 63 9.90 -3.00 -34.18
CA ALA A 63 8.75 -2.15 -33.92
C ALA A 63 8.00 -1.85 -35.23
N GLU A 64 6.65 -1.81 -35.17
CA GLU A 64 5.75 -1.10 -36.11
C GLU A 64 4.43 -0.71 -35.38
N PRO A 65 3.74 0.37 -35.80
CA PRO A 65 3.63 1.58 -34.96
C PRO A 65 2.23 1.86 -34.40
N THR A 66 2.17 2.36 -33.16
CA THR A 66 1.12 3.29 -32.71
C THR A 66 1.74 4.40 -31.86
N THR A 67 1.40 5.63 -32.23
CA THR A 67 2.01 6.90 -31.86
C THR A 67 1.58 7.36 -30.46
N SER A 68 2.54 7.65 -29.58
CA SER A 68 2.77 8.98 -28.98
C SER A 68 3.96 8.90 -28.00
N ASP A 69 5.07 9.53 -28.41
CA ASP A 69 6.24 9.88 -27.59
C ASP A 69 7.02 8.75 -26.87
N GLY A 70 7.89 8.10 -27.64
CA GLY A 70 9.18 7.54 -27.20
C GLY A 70 9.16 6.25 -26.36
N THR A 71 8.03 5.84 -25.80
CA THR A 71 7.88 4.59 -25.04
C THR A 71 6.55 3.94 -25.41
N HIS A 72 6.57 2.67 -25.81
CA HIS A 72 5.34 1.96 -26.09
C HIS A 72 4.66 1.57 -24.78
N CYS A 73 3.33 1.62 -24.72
CA CYS A 73 2.57 1.26 -23.51
C CYS A 73 2.94 -0.16 -23.00
N ARG A 74 3.29 -1.07 -23.91
CA ARG A 74 3.76 -2.42 -23.55
C ARG A 74 5.06 -2.37 -22.74
N ASP A 75 6.03 -1.60 -23.18
CA ASP A 75 7.32 -1.44 -22.49
C ASP A 75 7.11 -0.80 -21.11
N VAL A 76 6.16 0.13 -21.00
CA VAL A 76 5.78 0.75 -19.72
C VAL A 76 5.22 -0.26 -18.73
N ILE A 77 4.34 -1.16 -19.18
CA ILE A 77 3.78 -2.21 -18.33
C ILE A 77 4.83 -3.25 -17.96
N ASP A 78 5.69 -3.64 -18.92
CA ASP A 78 6.75 -4.64 -18.68
C ASP A 78 7.77 -4.16 -17.63
N HIS A 79 8.09 -2.86 -17.62
CA HIS A 79 9.00 -2.24 -16.64
C HIS A 79 8.31 -1.57 -15.44
N LEU A 80 6.99 -1.75 -15.28
CA LEU A 80 6.20 -1.06 -14.25
C LEU A 80 6.68 -1.39 -12.83
N TYR A 81 7.02 -2.65 -12.57
CA TYR A 81 7.53 -3.06 -11.25
C TYR A 81 8.90 -2.47 -10.93
N GLU A 82 9.80 -2.42 -11.91
CA GLU A 82 11.12 -1.78 -11.75
C GLU A 82 10.97 -0.28 -11.44
N PHE A 83 9.98 0.38 -12.07
CA PHE A 83 9.63 1.76 -11.76
C PHE A 83 9.05 1.91 -10.35
N LEU A 84 8.16 1.00 -9.93
CA LEU A 84 7.54 1.00 -8.60
C LEU A 84 8.55 0.75 -7.48
N ASP A 85 9.56 -0.08 -7.71
CA ASP A 85 10.62 -0.42 -6.76
C ASP A 85 11.84 0.51 -6.82
N ASN A 86 11.79 1.53 -7.67
CA ASN A 86 12.86 2.51 -7.90
C ASN A 86 14.16 1.86 -8.39
N GLU A 87 14.07 0.74 -9.11
CA GLU A 87 15.22 0.01 -9.66
C GLU A 87 15.63 0.48 -11.06
N MET A 88 14.87 1.41 -11.66
CA MET A 88 15.22 1.97 -12.97
C MET A 88 16.31 3.05 -12.90
N PRO A 89 17.17 3.15 -13.93
CA PRO A 89 18.13 4.24 -14.06
C PRO A 89 17.40 5.59 -14.24
N GLN A 90 18.02 6.67 -13.73
CA GLN A 90 17.40 8.00 -13.62
C GLN A 90 16.93 8.57 -14.97
N GLY A 91 17.59 8.23 -16.08
CA GLY A 91 17.19 8.66 -17.43
C GLY A 91 15.88 8.03 -17.93
N ASP A 92 15.55 6.84 -17.44
CA ASP A 92 14.36 6.09 -17.87
C ASP A 92 13.17 6.41 -16.96
N TYR A 93 13.45 6.77 -15.71
CA TYR A 93 12.44 7.16 -14.73
C TYR A 93 11.59 8.34 -15.19
N ALA A 94 12.21 9.40 -15.72
CA ALA A 94 11.49 10.59 -16.17
C ALA A 94 10.60 10.30 -17.40
N ARG A 95 11.10 9.50 -18.34
CA ARG A 95 10.37 9.11 -19.56
C ARG A 95 9.15 8.24 -19.23
N MET A 96 9.35 7.25 -18.36
CA MET A 96 8.29 6.38 -17.86
C MET A 96 7.20 7.18 -17.13
N ARG A 97 7.64 8.11 -16.26
CA ARG A 97 6.72 8.97 -15.50
C ARG A 97 5.85 9.81 -16.43
N GLN A 98 6.45 10.45 -17.41
CA GLN A 98 5.73 11.25 -18.40
C GLN A 98 4.68 10.40 -19.14
N HIS A 99 5.05 9.21 -19.61
CA HIS A 99 4.11 8.32 -20.30
C HIS A 99 2.93 7.92 -19.41
N ILE A 100 3.17 7.54 -18.15
CA ILE A 100 2.11 7.17 -17.21
C ILE A 100 1.16 8.36 -16.96
N ASP A 101 1.69 9.59 -16.88
CA ASP A 101 0.88 10.79 -16.64
C ASP A 101 0.08 11.22 -17.89
N GLU A 102 0.56 10.93 -19.11
CA GLU A 102 -0.11 11.27 -20.38
C GLU A 102 -1.03 10.14 -20.92
N CYS A 103 -0.80 8.89 -20.52
CA CYS A 103 -1.48 7.71 -21.04
C CYS A 103 -2.47 7.11 -20.02
N SER A 104 -3.76 7.38 -20.21
CA SER A 104 -4.86 6.88 -19.35
C SER A 104 -4.80 5.37 -19.04
N PRO A 105 -4.61 4.44 -20.00
CA PRO A 105 -4.59 3.00 -19.69
C PRO A 105 -3.37 2.59 -18.86
N CYS A 106 -2.22 3.24 -19.04
CA CYS A 106 -1.04 3.01 -18.20
C CYS A 106 -1.26 3.56 -16.78
N LEU A 107 -1.93 4.71 -16.65
CA LEU A 107 -2.26 5.30 -15.35
C LEU A 107 -3.20 4.42 -14.52
N GLU A 108 -4.22 3.81 -15.16
CA GLU A 108 -5.14 2.89 -14.50
C GLU A 108 -4.40 1.66 -13.95
N THR A 109 -3.54 1.06 -14.76
CA THR A 109 -2.75 -0.10 -14.37
C THR A 109 -1.78 0.24 -13.24
N TYR A 110 -1.06 1.37 -13.37
CA TYR A 110 -0.19 1.88 -12.30
C TYR A 110 -0.94 2.10 -10.99
N GLY A 111 -2.13 2.69 -11.04
CA GLY A 111 -2.96 2.92 -9.87
C GLY A 111 -3.34 1.62 -9.16
N LEU A 112 -3.73 0.59 -9.91
CA LEU A 112 -4.01 -0.73 -9.35
C LEU A 112 -2.78 -1.34 -8.66
N GLU A 113 -1.64 -1.38 -9.35
CA GLU A 113 -0.40 -1.95 -8.80
C GLU A 113 0.06 -1.22 -7.53
N GLN A 114 -0.14 0.09 -7.44
CA GLN A 114 0.14 0.86 -6.22
C GLN A 114 -0.75 0.47 -5.04
N VAL A 115 -2.02 0.22 -5.29
CA VAL A 115 -2.95 -0.28 -4.27
C VAL A 115 -2.52 -1.68 -3.82
N VAL A 116 -2.16 -2.56 -4.74
CA VAL A 116 -1.65 -3.90 -4.43
C VAL A 116 -0.38 -3.82 -3.59
N LYS A 117 0.60 -3.01 -4.00
CA LYS A 117 1.85 -2.81 -3.25
C LYS A 117 1.59 -2.26 -1.85
N THR A 118 0.64 -1.35 -1.70
CA THR A 118 0.23 -0.81 -0.40
C THR A 118 -0.44 -1.88 0.47
N LEU A 119 -1.32 -2.69 -0.12
CA LEU A 119 -1.99 -3.80 0.57
C LEU A 119 -0.98 -4.84 1.05
N VAL A 120 -0.06 -5.27 0.19
CA VAL A 120 1.02 -6.21 0.54
C VAL A 120 1.87 -5.63 1.66
N ARG A 121 2.27 -4.35 1.57
CA ARG A 121 3.05 -3.69 2.63
C ARG A 121 2.32 -3.68 3.97
N ARG A 122 1.00 -3.48 3.98
CA ARG A 122 0.19 -3.52 5.20
C ARG A 122 0.06 -4.94 5.76
N SER A 123 -0.16 -5.92 4.89
CA SER A 123 -0.40 -7.32 5.26
C SER A 123 0.88 -8.10 5.57
N CYS A 124 2.03 -7.65 5.09
CA CYS A 124 3.34 -8.25 5.36
C CYS A 124 4.19 -7.42 6.34
N GLY A 125 3.76 -6.19 6.67
CA GLY A 125 4.41 -5.30 7.64
C GLY A 125 3.75 -5.27 9.02
N CYS A 126 2.79 -6.17 9.28
CA CYS A 126 2.05 -6.25 10.53
C CYS A 126 2.79 -7.01 11.65
N ASP A 127 4.00 -7.51 11.38
CA ASP A 127 4.92 -7.90 12.45
C ASP A 127 5.73 -6.66 12.84
N GLU A 128 5.45 -6.08 14.02
CA GLU A 128 6.30 -5.06 14.61
C GLU A 128 7.75 -5.55 14.58
N VAL A 129 8.62 -4.82 13.87
CA VAL A 129 10.04 -5.19 13.77
C VAL A 129 10.59 -5.31 15.19
N PRO A 130 11.08 -6.50 15.61
CA PRO A 130 11.52 -6.69 16.98
C PRO A 130 12.60 -5.67 17.35
N VAL A 131 12.43 -5.00 18.49
CA VAL A 131 13.35 -3.95 18.97
C VAL A 131 14.79 -4.46 19.03
N ASP A 132 14.96 -5.71 19.46
CA ASP A 132 16.25 -6.41 19.49
C ASP A 132 16.95 -6.47 18.14
N LEU A 133 16.20 -6.72 17.05
CA LEU A 133 16.76 -6.78 15.70
C LEU A 133 17.18 -5.38 15.25
N ARG A 134 16.34 -4.37 15.52
CA ARG A 134 16.65 -2.97 15.21
C ARG A 134 17.90 -2.49 15.94
N GLU A 135 18.03 -2.78 17.22
CA GLU A 135 19.22 -2.42 18.02
C GLU A 135 20.49 -3.10 17.50
N LYS A 136 20.42 -4.40 17.17
CA LYS A 136 21.55 -5.14 16.60
C LYS A 136 22.01 -4.53 15.28
N VAL A 137 21.09 -4.18 14.39
CA VAL A 137 21.39 -3.53 13.10
C VAL A 137 22.04 -2.16 13.33
N LEU A 138 21.46 -1.32 14.19
CA LEU A 138 22.00 0.01 14.48
C LEU A 138 23.41 -0.05 15.08
N ARG A 139 23.65 -0.96 16.02
CA ARG A 139 24.98 -1.18 16.61
C ARG A 139 26.00 -1.63 15.56
N ARG A 140 25.60 -2.51 14.65
CA ARG A 140 26.48 -2.97 13.57
C ARG A 140 26.80 -1.86 12.58
N LEU A 141 25.82 -1.05 12.22
CA LEU A 141 26.01 0.12 11.35
C LEU A 141 26.94 1.16 11.98
N GLU A 142 26.81 1.41 13.29
CA GLU A 142 27.72 2.31 14.01
C GLU A 142 29.16 1.82 13.97
N THR A 143 29.36 0.51 14.22
CA THR A 143 30.68 -0.13 14.16
C THR A 143 31.30 0.05 12.77
N ILE A 144 30.57 -0.29 11.71
CA ILE A 144 31.03 -0.16 10.31
C ILE A 144 31.35 1.31 9.97
N ARG A 145 30.54 2.25 10.44
CA ARG A 145 30.78 3.69 10.20
C ARG A 145 32.02 4.19 10.93
N ARG A 146 32.31 3.69 12.12
CA ARG A 146 33.53 4.01 12.86
C ARG A 146 34.77 3.46 12.14
N GLU A 147 34.75 2.18 11.79
CA GLU A 147 35.85 1.52 11.05
C GLU A 147 36.17 2.26 9.75
N ARG A 148 35.14 2.68 9.00
CA ARG A 148 35.32 3.44 7.75
C ARG A 148 35.98 4.81 7.96
N ARG A 149 35.70 5.49 9.09
CA ARG A 149 36.31 6.79 9.42
C ARG A 149 37.75 6.67 9.89
N GLU A 150 38.12 5.53 10.47
CA GLU A 150 39.50 5.27 10.93
C GLU A 150 40.43 4.85 9.76
N GLN A 151 39.86 4.50 8.60
CA GLN A 151 40.58 4.09 7.39
C GLN A 151 40.81 5.21 6.36
N THR A 152 40.16 6.36 6.54
CA THR A 152 40.37 7.58 5.74
C THR A 152 41.28 8.55 6.47
#